data_AF-A0A3N7H577-F1
#
_entry.id   AF-A0A3N7H577-F1
#
_cell.length_a   1.000
_cell.length_b   1.000
_cell.length_c   1.000
_cell.angle_alpha   90.00
_cell.angle_beta   90.00
_cell.angle_gamma   90.00
#
_symmetry.space_group_name_H-M   'P 1'
#
loop_
_entity.id
_entity.type
_entity.pdbx_description
1 polymer ?
#
loop_
_entity_poly.entity_id
_entity_poly.type
_entity_poly.pdbx_seq_one_letter_code
_entity_poly.pdbx_strand_id
1 'polypeptide(L)'
;MIKISVILIFLTPILLEPVQLIHFKGGETRLAFWLEAEDFVRQQTAAGNNVWTAEDYASLTNTQKNWIDSLSEGDNPYLTGNRASSAWGSNWEFATDLATNSPGEPAAYDFNLTTHWLSPKGTDGIGQRISFVFAPAYGSQIKRVKFFPGNMRTPTLWKSYSRPEKVKLTINGQTVTVLQLKDEMACQVFDIPMTATYDAEQEITVDVEILSVYRGTTFKETAVSEINFDGTSVL
;
A
#
# COMPACT_ATOMS: atom_id res chain seq x y z
N MET A 1 -1.38 42.46 -32.41
CA MET A 1 -1.95 41.37 -31.57
C MET A 1 -1.32 40.06 -32.00
N ILE A 2 -0.36 39.55 -31.22
CA ILE A 2 0.26 38.24 -31.48
C ILE A 2 -0.64 37.20 -30.80
N LYS A 3 -1.30 36.35 -31.60
CA LYS A 3 -1.99 35.16 -31.09
C LYS A 3 -0.95 34.13 -30.72
N ILE A 4 -0.71 33.95 -29.42
CA ILE A 4 0.04 32.80 -28.91
C ILE A 4 -0.92 31.62 -28.94
N SER A 5 -0.80 30.77 -29.96
CA SER A 5 -1.46 29.47 -29.98
C SER A 5 -0.74 28.55 -29.00
N VAL A 6 -1.37 28.27 -27.86
CA VAL A 6 -0.93 27.20 -26.95
C VAL A 6 -1.21 25.88 -27.66
N ILE A 7 -0.16 25.22 -28.14
CA ILE A 7 -0.24 23.87 -28.68
C ILE A 7 -0.40 22.94 -27.47
N LEU A 8 -1.63 22.46 -27.22
CA LEU A 8 -1.85 21.32 -26.33
C LEU A 8 -1.32 20.07 -27.04
N ILE A 9 -0.14 19.62 -26.67
CA ILE A 9 0.36 18.30 -27.07
C ILE A 9 -0.37 17.28 -26.19
N PHE A 10 -1.33 16.55 -26.76
CA PHE A 10 -1.90 15.37 -26.11
C PHE A 10 -0.85 14.25 -26.17
N LEU A 11 0.07 14.24 -25.21
CA LEU A 11 0.94 13.10 -24.97
C LEU A 11 0.04 11.95 -24.49
N THR A 12 -0.03 10.87 -25.26
CA THR A 12 -0.56 9.61 -24.76
C THR A 12 0.15 9.25 -23.45
N PRO A 13 -0.58 8.97 -22.37
CA PRO A 13 0.05 8.64 -21.10
C PRO A 13 0.96 7.43 -21.28
N ILE A 14 2.17 7.54 -20.73
CA ILE A 14 3.20 6.49 -20.82
C ILE A 14 2.67 5.24 -20.11
N LEU A 15 2.92 4.07 -20.67
CA LEU A 15 2.65 2.79 -20.01
C LEU A 15 3.92 2.33 -19.30
N LEU A 16 3.85 2.12 -17.99
CA LEU A 16 4.99 1.72 -17.16
C LEU A 16 4.80 0.30 -16.63
N GLU A 17 5.84 -0.51 -16.75
CA GLU A 17 5.96 -1.81 -16.10
C GLU A 17 6.64 -1.65 -14.72
N PRO A 18 6.46 -2.60 -13.78
CA PRO A 18 7.14 -2.51 -12.49
C PRO A 18 8.65 -2.66 -12.66
N VAL A 19 9.40 -1.74 -12.05
CA VAL A 19 10.87 -1.78 -12.00
C VAL A 19 11.37 -2.80 -10.98
N GLN A 20 10.53 -3.19 -10.02
CA GLN A 20 10.85 -4.19 -9.00
C GLN A 20 9.60 -4.95 -8.56
N LEU A 21 9.77 -6.25 -8.28
CA LEU A 21 8.80 -7.09 -7.60
C LEU A 21 9.34 -7.54 -6.24
N ILE A 22 8.68 -7.15 -5.16
CA ILE A 22 9.04 -7.53 -3.80
C ILE A 22 8.04 -8.60 -3.34
N HIS A 23 8.53 -9.81 -3.17
CA HIS A 23 7.72 -10.95 -2.75
C HIS A 23 7.63 -11.01 -1.22
N PHE A 24 6.43 -11.22 -0.71
CA PHE A 24 6.20 -11.45 0.70
C PHE A 24 6.27 -12.93 1.00
N LYS A 25 6.89 -13.28 2.14
CA LYS A 25 6.85 -14.64 2.69
C LYS A 25 5.51 -14.88 3.40
N GLY A 26 4.40 -14.54 2.74
CA GLY A 26 3.05 -14.76 3.23
C GLY A 26 2.54 -16.18 2.99
N GLY A 27 1.37 -16.50 3.53
CA GLY A 27 0.75 -17.81 3.40
C GLY A 27 -0.23 -18.10 4.54
N GLU A 28 -1.11 -19.09 4.35
CA GLU A 28 -2.12 -19.46 5.37
C GLU A 28 -1.47 -19.77 6.74
N THR A 29 -0.40 -20.56 6.74
CA THR A 29 0.35 -20.90 7.96
C THR A 29 1.00 -19.68 8.60
N ARG A 30 1.53 -18.77 7.76
CA ARG A 30 2.19 -17.55 8.22
C ARG A 30 1.18 -16.56 8.81
N LEU A 31 0.00 -16.44 8.20
CA LEU A 31 -1.11 -15.67 8.72
C LEU A 31 -1.60 -16.21 10.06
N ALA A 32 -1.80 -17.53 10.17
CA ALA A 32 -2.17 -18.16 11.43
C ALA A 32 -1.15 -17.86 12.54
N PHE A 33 0.14 -17.98 12.22
CA PHE A 33 1.24 -17.62 13.13
C PHE A 33 1.13 -16.17 13.62
N TRP A 34 0.88 -15.20 12.73
CA TRP A 34 0.75 -13.79 13.13
C TRP A 34 -0.51 -13.51 13.94
N LEU A 35 -1.65 -14.13 13.59
CA LEU A 35 -2.89 -13.98 14.36
C LEU A 35 -2.75 -14.54 15.79
N GLU A 36 -2.04 -15.66 15.94
CA GLU A 36 -1.70 -16.21 17.25
C GLU A 36 -0.75 -15.29 18.04
N ALA A 37 0.27 -14.74 17.38
CA ALA A 37 1.18 -13.77 17.97
C ALA A 37 0.44 -12.52 18.49
N GLU A 38 -0.47 -11.96 17.71
CA GLU A 38 -1.28 -10.80 18.11
C GLU A 38 -2.25 -11.11 19.25
N ASP A 39 -2.92 -12.27 19.21
CA ASP A 39 -3.79 -12.71 20.29
C ASP A 39 -3.00 -12.87 21.60
N PHE A 40 -1.81 -13.46 21.53
CA PHE A 40 -0.91 -13.58 22.66
C PHE A 40 -0.53 -12.21 23.23
N VAL A 41 -0.03 -11.28 22.41
CA VAL A 41 0.36 -9.92 22.86
C VAL A 41 -0.84 -9.19 23.49
N ARG A 42 -2.02 -9.30 22.89
CA ARG A 42 -3.26 -8.72 23.41
C ARG A 42 -3.61 -9.28 24.78
N GLN A 43 -3.54 -10.60 24.96
CA GLN A 43 -3.81 -11.24 26.25
C GLN A 43 -2.80 -10.81 27.33
N GLN A 44 -1.51 -10.73 26.99
CA GLN A 44 -0.48 -10.27 27.93
C GLN A 44 -0.69 -8.81 28.34
N THR A 45 -0.99 -7.94 27.37
CA THR A 45 -1.29 -6.52 27.63
C THR A 45 -2.52 -6.37 28.52
N ALA A 46 -3.58 -7.14 28.26
CA ALA A 46 -4.79 -7.13 29.08
C ALA A 46 -4.56 -7.65 30.50
N ALA A 47 -3.55 -8.52 30.69
CA ALA A 47 -3.10 -8.98 32.01
C ALA A 47 -2.16 -7.99 32.72
N GLY A 48 -1.78 -6.88 32.07
CA GLY A 48 -0.85 -5.89 32.62
C GLY A 48 0.63 -6.21 32.40
N ASN A 49 0.95 -7.24 31.61
CA ASN A 49 2.32 -7.64 31.30
C ASN A 49 2.85 -6.86 30.07
N ASN A 50 4.17 -6.67 30.00
CA ASN A 50 4.84 -6.07 28.87
C ASN A 50 5.92 -7.01 28.31
N VAL A 51 5.51 -7.83 27.34
CA VAL A 51 6.34 -8.85 26.65
C VAL A 51 7.63 -8.32 26.01
N TRP A 52 7.80 -7.00 25.92
CA TRP A 52 9.00 -6.34 25.39
C TRP A 52 10.03 -5.98 26.47
N THR A 53 9.69 -6.15 27.76
CA THR A 53 10.67 -6.00 28.83
C THR A 53 11.55 -7.23 28.92
N ALA A 54 12.82 -7.05 29.33
CA ALA A 54 13.75 -8.16 29.47
C ALA A 54 13.25 -9.23 30.47
N GLU A 55 12.55 -8.80 31.52
CA GLU A 55 11.99 -9.68 32.55
C GLU A 55 10.85 -10.54 32.00
N ASP A 56 9.82 -9.91 31.42
CA ASP A 56 8.68 -10.64 30.88
C ASP A 56 9.10 -11.52 29.68
N TYR A 57 9.95 -11.01 28.80
CA TYR A 57 10.47 -11.74 27.65
C TYR A 57 11.23 -13.01 28.07
N ALA A 58 12.04 -12.95 29.14
CA ALA A 58 12.80 -14.10 29.60
C ALA A 58 11.91 -15.28 30.00
N SER A 59 10.71 -15.00 30.53
CA SER A 59 9.73 -15.98 30.97
C SER A 59 8.99 -16.71 29.83
N LEU A 60 9.08 -16.17 28.60
CA LEU A 60 8.38 -16.71 27.44
C LEU A 60 8.96 -18.03 26.95
N THR A 61 8.09 -18.90 26.43
CA THR A 61 8.48 -20.09 25.67
C THR A 61 9.19 -19.72 24.37
N ASN A 62 9.93 -20.66 23.76
CA ASN A 62 10.58 -20.41 22.48
C ASN A 62 9.59 -20.01 21.38
N THR A 63 8.39 -20.61 21.34
CA THR A 63 7.35 -20.23 20.38
C THR A 63 6.89 -18.79 20.58
N GLN A 64 6.64 -18.38 21.83
CA GLN A 64 6.25 -17.02 22.14
C GLN A 64 7.37 -16.02 21.83
N LYS A 65 8.63 -16.35 22.14
CA LYS A 65 9.78 -15.53 21.75
C LYS A 65 9.83 -15.33 20.24
N ASN A 66 9.67 -16.40 19.46
CA ASN A 66 9.61 -16.29 18.00
C ASN A 66 8.46 -15.40 17.50
N TRP A 67 7.28 -15.43 18.15
CA TRP A 67 6.19 -14.52 17.83
C TRP A 67 6.58 -13.06 18.05
N ILE A 68 7.12 -12.78 19.24
CA ILE A 68 7.54 -11.46 19.69
C ILE A 68 8.67 -10.92 18.81
N ASP A 69 9.68 -11.74 18.52
CA ASP A 69 10.79 -11.38 17.63
C ASP A 69 10.27 -11.09 16.20
N SER A 70 9.40 -11.95 15.64
CA SER A 70 8.82 -11.73 14.30
C SER A 70 8.02 -10.43 14.21
N LEU A 71 7.28 -10.06 15.26
CA LEU A 71 6.56 -8.80 15.31
C LEU A 71 7.51 -7.60 15.43
N SER A 72 8.59 -7.73 16.22
CA SER A 72 9.60 -6.68 16.42
C SER A 72 10.52 -6.44 15.21
N GLU A 73 10.84 -7.49 14.47
CA GLU A 73 11.73 -7.42 13.30
C GLU A 73 11.01 -6.92 12.03
N GLY A 74 9.72 -6.60 12.14
CA GLY A 74 8.91 -6.13 11.02
C GLY A 74 8.54 -7.22 10.00
N ASP A 75 8.75 -8.50 10.35
CA ASP A 75 8.36 -9.65 9.52
C ASP A 75 6.89 -10.00 9.77
N ASN A 76 5.99 -9.07 9.44
CA ASN A 76 4.54 -9.21 9.62
C ASN A 76 3.76 -8.45 8.52
N PRO A 77 2.46 -8.73 8.33
CA PRO A 77 1.69 -8.18 7.21
C PRO A 77 1.21 -6.73 7.45
N TYR A 78 1.51 -6.14 8.61
CA TYR A 78 0.95 -4.88 9.09
C TYR A 78 1.88 -3.68 8.88
N LEU A 79 2.95 -3.85 8.11
CA LEU A 79 4.05 -2.90 8.03
C LEU A 79 4.49 -2.67 6.57
N THR A 80 3.56 -2.21 5.74
CA THR A 80 3.88 -1.83 4.35
C THR A 80 4.51 -0.42 4.26
N GLY A 81 4.57 0.35 5.37
CA GLY A 81 5.13 1.71 5.49
C GLY A 81 5.98 1.98 6.77
N ASN A 82 6.54 3.20 6.91
CA ASN A 82 7.60 3.59 7.87
C ASN A 82 7.19 3.66 9.38
N ARG A 83 5.97 3.32 9.78
CA ARG A 83 5.67 3.18 11.23
C ARG A 83 6.28 1.91 11.85
N ALA A 84 6.94 1.10 11.03
CA ALA A 84 7.62 -0.14 11.41
C ALA A 84 8.92 0.04 12.22
N SER A 85 9.56 1.23 12.22
CA SER A 85 10.87 1.33 12.86
C SER A 85 11.17 2.73 13.39
N SER A 86 10.63 3.06 14.56
CA SER A 86 11.37 3.93 15.48
C SER A 86 12.24 3.15 16.47
N ALA A 87 12.15 1.81 16.47
CA ALA A 87 12.97 0.97 17.33
C ALA A 87 13.90 0.01 16.58
N TRP A 88 13.51 -0.66 15.49
CA TRP A 88 14.34 -1.72 14.90
C TRP A 88 14.17 -1.79 13.38
N GLY A 89 15.29 -1.66 12.65
CA GLY A 89 15.35 -1.13 11.30
C GLY A 89 14.60 -1.92 10.21
N SER A 90 13.90 -1.17 9.37
CA SER A 90 13.71 -1.50 7.95
C SER A 90 14.25 -0.34 7.10
N ASN A 91 15.06 -0.66 6.08
CA ASN A 91 15.98 0.27 5.40
C ASN A 91 15.33 1.17 4.34
N TRP A 92 14.05 1.51 4.42
CA TRP A 92 13.36 2.14 3.30
C TRP A 92 12.82 3.52 3.69
N GLU A 93 13.46 4.58 3.16
CA GLU A 93 13.09 5.98 3.39
C GLU A 93 11.67 6.24 2.84
N PHE A 94 10.70 6.55 3.70
CA PHE A 94 9.38 7.05 3.28
C PHE A 94 8.89 8.22 4.11
N ALA A 95 8.00 8.87 3.42
CA ALA A 95 7.07 9.91 3.76
C ALA A 95 6.28 9.71 5.07
N THR A 96 6.32 10.70 5.97
CA THR A 96 5.47 10.73 7.16
C THR A 96 5.03 12.16 7.47
N ASP A 97 3.76 12.49 7.20
CA ASP A 97 2.98 13.66 7.62
C ASP A 97 1.57 13.63 6.99
N LEU A 98 0.81 12.55 7.22
CA LEU A 98 -0.63 12.56 6.98
C LEU A 98 -1.39 12.99 8.24
N ALA A 99 -1.98 14.18 8.15
CA ALA A 99 -2.97 14.67 9.09
C ALA A 99 -4.25 13.81 8.98
N THR A 100 -4.64 13.27 10.15
CA THR A 100 -5.99 12.85 10.55
C THR A 100 -6.59 11.58 9.95
N ASN A 101 -6.57 10.53 10.79
CA ASN A 101 -7.51 9.41 10.84
C ASN A 101 -8.96 9.91 10.62
N SER A 102 -9.55 9.66 9.45
CA SER A 102 -10.98 9.86 9.23
C SER A 102 -11.70 8.51 9.20
N PRO A 103 -12.90 8.37 9.79
CA PRO A 103 -13.72 7.17 9.61
C PRO A 103 -14.04 6.97 8.12
N GLY A 104 -13.55 5.89 7.51
CA GLY A 104 -13.85 5.54 6.10
C GLY A 104 -12.68 5.57 5.12
N GLU A 105 -11.43 5.49 5.58
CA GLU A 105 -10.27 5.27 4.69
C GLU A 105 -10.49 4.03 3.79
N PRO A 106 -10.17 4.10 2.48
CA PRO A 106 -10.15 2.91 1.66
C PRO A 106 -9.11 1.97 2.26
N ALA A 107 -9.46 0.70 2.46
CA ALA A 107 -8.57 -0.35 2.95
C ALA A 107 -7.41 -0.71 1.98
N ALA A 108 -6.92 0.28 1.24
CA ALA A 108 -5.79 0.24 0.31
C ALA A 108 -4.72 1.29 0.68
N TYR A 109 -4.81 1.91 1.86
CA TYR A 109 -3.79 2.80 2.43
C TYR A 109 -3.83 2.81 3.97
N ASP A 110 -3.81 1.63 4.59
CA ASP A 110 -3.86 1.42 6.04
C ASP A 110 -2.62 0.68 6.59
N PHE A 111 -1.63 0.47 5.71
CA PHE A 111 -0.39 -0.25 5.97
C PHE A 111 -0.55 -1.75 6.27
N ASN A 112 -1.72 -2.35 5.98
CA ASN A 112 -2.08 -3.69 6.38
C ASN A 112 -2.47 -4.60 5.20
N LEU A 113 -1.61 -5.56 4.85
CA LEU A 113 -1.89 -6.53 3.77
C LEU A 113 -3.01 -7.53 4.07
N THR A 114 -3.53 -7.56 5.29
CA THR A 114 -4.68 -8.41 5.65
C THR A 114 -6.03 -7.76 5.37
N THR A 115 -6.06 -6.45 5.10
CA THR A 115 -7.22 -5.70 4.64
C THR A 115 -7.13 -5.48 3.12
N HIS A 116 -8.22 -4.99 2.54
CA HIS A 116 -8.29 -4.70 1.12
C HIS A 116 -9.51 -3.82 0.80
N TRP A 117 -9.31 -2.91 -0.15
CA TRP A 117 -10.40 -2.28 -0.87
C TRP A 117 -11.03 -3.30 -1.84
N LEU A 118 -12.36 -3.27 -1.97
CA LEU A 118 -13.11 -4.05 -2.96
C LEU A 118 -13.88 -3.13 -3.89
N SER A 119 -13.90 -3.49 -5.18
CA SER A 119 -14.85 -2.90 -6.11
C SER A 119 -16.30 -3.21 -5.68
N PRO A 120 -17.29 -2.40 -6.12
CA PRO A 120 -18.69 -2.67 -5.83
C PRO A 120 -19.10 -4.10 -6.18
N LYS A 121 -19.95 -4.68 -5.32
CA LYS A 121 -20.41 -6.07 -5.44
C LYS A 121 -20.94 -6.37 -6.84
N GLY A 122 -20.50 -7.50 -7.42
CA GLY A 122 -20.90 -7.94 -8.76
C GLY A 122 -20.26 -7.17 -9.93
N THR A 123 -19.34 -6.25 -9.66
CA THR A 123 -18.54 -5.55 -10.67
C THR A 123 -17.10 -6.04 -10.63
N ASP A 124 -16.38 -5.89 -11.73
CA ASP A 124 -14.94 -6.20 -11.82
C ASP A 124 -14.07 -4.98 -11.49
N GLY A 125 -14.68 -3.86 -11.10
CA GLY A 125 -13.97 -2.63 -10.72
C GLY A 125 -13.47 -1.78 -11.88
N ILE A 126 -13.64 -2.18 -13.15
CA ILE A 126 -13.23 -1.33 -14.28
C ILE A 126 -13.96 0.02 -14.23
N GLY A 127 -13.20 1.10 -14.36
CA GLY A 127 -13.66 2.48 -14.24
C GLY A 127 -13.81 2.99 -12.80
N GLN A 128 -13.63 2.14 -11.78
CA GLN A 128 -13.62 2.58 -10.39
C GLN A 128 -12.29 3.27 -10.04
N ARG A 129 -12.36 4.20 -9.09
CA ARG A 129 -11.23 5.01 -8.63
C ARG A 129 -10.98 4.78 -7.14
N ILE A 130 -9.71 4.71 -6.78
CA ILE A 130 -9.24 4.81 -5.40
C ILE A 130 -8.52 6.16 -5.29
N SER A 131 -8.97 7.00 -4.37
CA SER A 131 -8.54 8.40 -4.24
C SER A 131 -7.87 8.62 -2.89
N PHE A 132 -6.71 9.28 -2.92
CA PHE A 132 -5.94 9.67 -1.74
C PHE A 132 -5.79 11.19 -1.73
N VAL A 133 -5.88 11.78 -0.54
CA VAL A 133 -5.68 13.21 -0.33
C VAL A 133 -4.59 13.37 0.71
N PHE A 134 -3.47 13.98 0.31
CA PHE A 134 -2.36 14.31 1.20
C PHE A 134 -2.41 15.80 1.54
N ALA A 135 -1.96 16.12 2.75
CA ALA A 135 -1.82 17.50 3.18
C ALA A 135 -0.87 18.29 2.24
N PRO A 136 -0.93 19.63 2.25
CA PRO A 136 0.06 20.43 1.54
C PRO A 136 1.49 20.15 2.00
N ALA A 137 2.41 20.12 1.03
CA ALA A 137 3.75 19.59 1.25
C ALA A 137 4.77 20.37 0.40
N TYR A 138 5.41 21.37 1.00
CA TYR A 138 6.30 22.25 0.26
C TYR A 138 7.51 21.50 -0.30
N GLY A 139 7.67 21.55 -1.62
CA GLY A 139 8.80 20.93 -2.30
C GLY A 139 8.73 19.41 -2.38
N SER A 140 7.63 18.81 -1.93
CA SER A 140 7.45 17.35 -1.97
C SER A 140 7.24 16.85 -3.39
N GLN A 141 7.63 15.61 -3.62
CA GLN A 141 7.60 14.97 -4.94
C GLN A 141 7.26 13.50 -4.80
N ILE A 142 6.16 13.05 -5.40
CA ILE A 142 5.90 11.62 -5.55
C ILE A 142 6.69 11.12 -6.76
N LYS A 143 7.62 10.21 -6.52
CA LYS A 143 8.53 9.63 -7.52
C LYS A 143 8.28 8.15 -7.76
N ARG A 144 7.64 7.47 -6.81
CA ARG A 144 7.42 6.04 -6.88
C ARG A 144 6.09 5.64 -6.28
N VAL A 145 5.51 4.62 -6.90
CA VAL A 145 4.30 3.94 -6.43
C VAL A 145 4.65 2.50 -6.11
N LYS A 146 4.18 2.01 -4.97
CA LYS A 146 4.29 0.62 -4.53
C LYS A 146 2.89 0.05 -4.47
N PHE A 147 2.57 -0.81 -5.42
CA PHE A 147 1.23 -1.33 -5.60
C PHE A 147 1.15 -2.78 -5.13
N PHE A 148 0.14 -3.11 -4.33
CA PHE A 148 -0.10 -4.46 -3.82
C PHE A 148 -1.45 -4.96 -4.36
N PRO A 149 -1.47 -5.57 -5.56
CA PRO A 149 -2.71 -5.91 -6.24
C PRO A 149 -3.34 -7.18 -5.69
N GLY A 150 -4.67 -7.19 -5.62
CA GLY A 150 -5.43 -8.33 -5.11
C GLY A 150 -5.56 -8.33 -3.59
N ASN A 151 -6.19 -9.39 -3.08
CA ASN A 151 -6.31 -9.63 -1.65
C ASN A 151 -5.03 -10.33 -1.16
N MET A 152 -4.11 -9.55 -0.60
CA MET A 152 -2.77 -10.02 -0.24
C MET A 152 -2.74 -10.87 1.04
N ARG A 153 -3.89 -11.08 1.70
CA ARG A 153 -3.99 -11.79 2.96
C ARG A 153 -3.45 -13.21 2.87
N THR A 154 -3.80 -13.93 1.81
CA THR A 154 -3.31 -15.29 1.55
C THR A 154 -3.23 -15.56 0.05
N PRO A 155 -2.40 -16.51 -0.41
CA PRO A 155 -2.36 -16.90 -1.82
C PRO A 155 -3.71 -17.40 -2.36
N THR A 156 -4.49 -18.06 -1.51
CA THR A 156 -5.84 -18.54 -1.85
C THR A 156 -6.78 -17.37 -2.12
N LEU A 157 -6.80 -16.36 -1.23
CA LEU A 157 -7.63 -15.18 -1.38
C LEU A 157 -7.14 -14.30 -2.54
N TRP A 158 -5.83 -14.15 -2.70
CA TRP A 158 -5.25 -13.39 -3.80
C TRP A 158 -5.73 -13.90 -5.17
N LYS A 159 -5.76 -15.23 -5.35
CA LYS A 159 -6.20 -15.86 -6.60
C LYS A 159 -7.73 -15.86 -6.77
N SER A 160 -8.49 -15.85 -5.68
CA SER A 160 -9.95 -15.96 -5.74
C SER A 160 -10.63 -14.69 -6.22
N TYR A 161 -10.06 -13.52 -5.92
CA TYR A 161 -10.54 -12.21 -6.37
C TYR A 161 -9.90 -11.76 -7.69
N SER A 162 -10.58 -10.89 -8.41
CA SER A 162 -9.95 -10.16 -9.51
C SER A 162 -8.90 -9.20 -8.94
N ARG A 163 -7.95 -8.81 -9.80
CA ARG A 163 -6.88 -7.89 -9.43
C ARG A 163 -6.55 -6.94 -10.59
N PRO A 164 -6.11 -5.70 -10.32
CA PRO A 164 -5.81 -4.76 -11.38
C PRO A 164 -4.72 -5.28 -12.33
N GLU A 165 -4.94 -5.14 -13.63
CA GLU A 165 -3.96 -5.37 -14.68
C GLU A 165 -3.40 -4.03 -15.16
N LYS A 166 -4.25 -3.04 -15.40
CA LYS A 166 -3.85 -1.67 -15.74
C LYS A 166 -4.55 -0.69 -14.84
N VAL A 167 -3.81 0.31 -14.36
CA VAL A 167 -4.38 1.45 -13.65
C VAL A 167 -3.87 2.77 -14.21
N LYS A 168 -4.73 3.78 -14.29
CA LYS A 168 -4.36 5.15 -14.65
C LYS A 168 -4.07 5.92 -13.38
N LEU A 169 -2.87 6.50 -13.28
CA LEU A 169 -2.47 7.36 -12.19
C LEU A 169 -2.69 8.83 -12.59
N THR A 170 -3.47 9.54 -11.79
CA THR A 170 -3.70 10.98 -11.94
C THR A 170 -3.28 11.67 -10.66
N ILE A 171 -2.55 12.79 -10.75
CA ILE A 171 -2.19 13.63 -9.61
C ILE A 171 -2.68 15.05 -9.87
N ASN A 172 -3.41 15.63 -8.91
CA ASN A 172 -4.01 16.96 -9.04
C ASN A 172 -4.80 17.16 -10.34
N GLY A 173 -5.55 16.13 -10.74
CA GLY A 173 -6.36 16.12 -11.96
C GLY A 173 -5.57 15.90 -13.27
N GLN A 174 -4.23 15.85 -13.23
CA GLN A 174 -3.40 15.61 -14.40
C GLN A 174 -3.01 14.14 -14.50
N THR A 175 -3.21 13.51 -15.66
CA THR A 175 -2.80 12.12 -15.88
C THR A 175 -1.28 12.06 -15.94
N VAL A 176 -0.68 11.28 -15.04
CA VAL A 176 0.77 11.10 -14.95
C VAL A 176 1.21 9.97 -15.87
N THR A 177 0.56 8.82 -15.73
CA THR A 177 0.97 7.57 -16.40
C THR A 177 -0.13 6.52 -16.31
N VAL A 178 0.00 5.45 -17.07
CA VAL A 178 -0.68 4.17 -16.83
C VAL A 178 0.33 3.18 -16.29
N LEU A 179 -0.01 2.49 -15.21
CA LEU A 179 0.80 1.40 -14.65
C LEU A 179 0.24 0.07 -15.18
N GLN A 180 1.09 -0.75 -15.79
CA GLN A 180 0.82 -2.12 -16.17
C GLN A 180 1.34 -3.02 -15.05
N LEU A 181 0.42 -3.66 -14.33
CA LEU A 181 0.75 -4.61 -13.27
C LEU A 181 0.92 -6.00 -13.87
N LYS A 182 1.76 -6.80 -13.23
CA LYS A 182 1.93 -8.23 -13.50
C LYS A 182 0.91 -9.08 -12.73
N ASP A 183 0.62 -10.26 -13.27
CA ASP A 183 -0.13 -11.34 -12.60
C ASP A 183 0.71 -12.01 -11.51
N GLU A 184 1.10 -11.24 -10.48
CA GLU A 184 2.00 -11.75 -9.42
C GLU A 184 1.61 -11.20 -8.05
N MET A 185 1.59 -12.10 -7.05
CA MET A 185 1.32 -11.79 -5.64
C MET A 185 2.57 -11.18 -4.99
N ALA A 186 2.86 -9.94 -5.35
CA ALA A 186 4.03 -9.18 -4.89
C ALA A 186 3.70 -7.70 -4.80
N CYS A 187 4.49 -6.95 -4.04
CA CYS A 187 4.52 -5.51 -4.17
C CYS A 187 5.22 -5.17 -5.48
N GLN A 188 4.54 -4.38 -6.30
CA GLN A 188 5.00 -3.97 -7.61
C GLN A 188 5.38 -2.51 -7.55
N VAL A 189 6.67 -2.25 -7.74
CA VAL A 189 7.25 -0.91 -7.61
C VAL A 189 7.35 -0.27 -8.98
N PHE A 190 6.88 0.97 -9.10
CA PHE A 190 6.93 1.76 -10.32
C PHE A 190 7.63 3.09 -10.02
N ASP A 191 8.65 3.42 -10.81
CA ASP A 191 9.17 4.79 -10.83
C ASP A 191 8.29 5.61 -11.79
N ILE A 192 7.67 6.68 -11.30
CA ILE A 192 6.76 7.53 -12.07
C ILE A 192 7.45 8.83 -12.49
N PRO A 193 7.10 9.41 -13.66
CA PRO A 193 7.65 10.69 -14.05
C PRO A 193 7.19 11.77 -13.06
N MET A 194 8.15 12.55 -12.56
CA MET A 194 7.85 13.72 -11.74
C MET A 194 7.12 14.76 -12.59
N THR A 195 5.90 15.13 -12.19
CA THR A 195 5.10 16.11 -12.93
C THR A 195 5.28 17.54 -12.43
N ALA A 196 5.55 17.73 -11.13
CA ALA A 196 5.90 19.01 -10.50
C ALA A 196 6.40 18.81 -9.05
N THR A 197 6.97 19.84 -8.44
CA THR A 197 7.05 19.99 -6.97
C THR A 197 5.75 20.57 -6.44
N TYR A 198 5.25 20.08 -5.32
CA TYR A 198 4.01 20.60 -4.72
C TYR A 198 4.24 21.88 -3.92
N ASP A 199 3.24 22.76 -3.94
CA ASP A 199 3.22 24.01 -3.19
C ASP A 199 2.84 23.78 -1.73
N ALA A 200 3.26 24.68 -0.85
CA ALA A 200 3.02 24.65 0.59
C ALA A 200 1.54 24.77 0.97
N GLU A 201 0.69 25.24 0.05
CA GLU A 201 -0.72 25.57 0.32
C GLU A 201 -1.70 24.66 -0.44
N GLN A 202 -1.21 23.74 -1.28
CA GLN A 202 -2.06 22.91 -2.14
C GLN A 202 -2.11 21.45 -1.66
N GLU A 203 -3.32 20.95 -1.40
CA GLU A 203 -3.56 19.52 -1.20
C GLU A 203 -3.13 18.71 -2.42
N ILE A 204 -2.56 17.53 -2.17
CA ILE A 204 -2.15 16.62 -3.23
C ILE A 204 -3.21 15.54 -3.34
N THR A 205 -3.92 15.51 -4.46
CA THR A 205 -4.90 14.47 -4.76
C THR A 205 -4.28 13.44 -5.69
N VAL A 206 -4.33 12.17 -5.31
CA VAL A 206 -3.84 11.06 -6.13
C VAL A 206 -5.00 10.12 -6.41
N ASP A 207 -5.30 9.92 -7.69
CA ASP A 207 -6.34 9.00 -8.14
C ASP A 207 -5.74 7.84 -8.92
N VAL A 208 -6.18 6.64 -8.57
CA VAL A 208 -5.86 5.38 -9.24
C VAL A 208 -7.14 4.82 -9.82
N GLU A 209 -7.28 4.88 -11.14
CA GLU A 209 -8.46 4.35 -11.87
C GLU A 209 -8.15 3.00 -12.49
N ILE A 210 -8.97 1.99 -12.22
CA ILE A 210 -8.81 0.65 -12.78
C ILE A 210 -9.25 0.64 -14.25
N LEU A 211 -8.32 0.34 -15.16
CA LEU A 211 -8.58 0.31 -16.61
C LEU A 211 -8.87 -1.11 -17.12
N SER A 212 -8.18 -2.10 -16.55
CA SER A 212 -8.41 -3.52 -16.85
C SER A 212 -8.01 -4.38 -15.67
N VAL A 213 -8.48 -5.62 -15.66
CA VAL A 213 -8.26 -6.56 -14.55
C VAL A 213 -7.93 -7.93 -15.06
N TYR A 214 -7.14 -8.64 -14.26
CA TYR A 214 -7.08 -10.08 -14.35
C TYR A 214 -8.22 -10.69 -13.53
N ARG A 215 -8.93 -11.65 -14.13
CA ARG A 215 -10.10 -12.25 -13.52
C ARG A 215 -9.73 -13.22 -12.40
N GLY A 216 -10.39 -13.09 -11.25
CA GLY A 216 -10.31 -14.05 -10.15
C GLY A 216 -10.95 -15.39 -10.47
N THR A 217 -10.57 -16.43 -9.72
CA THR A 217 -11.16 -17.77 -9.91
C THR A 217 -12.56 -17.92 -9.35
N THR A 218 -12.97 -17.04 -8.43
CA THR A 218 -14.20 -17.22 -7.64
C THR A 218 -15.05 -15.95 -7.62
N PHE A 219 -14.45 -14.83 -7.22
CA PHE A 219 -15.14 -13.54 -7.08
C PHE A 219 -14.88 -12.67 -8.29
N LYS A 220 -15.90 -11.92 -8.69
CA LYS A 220 -15.77 -10.98 -9.81
C LYS A 220 -15.08 -9.70 -9.36
N GLU A 221 -15.32 -9.32 -8.11
CA GLU A 221 -14.82 -8.14 -7.44
C GLU A 221 -13.29 -8.06 -7.51
N THR A 222 -12.79 -6.85 -7.76
CA THR A 222 -11.37 -6.54 -7.73
C THR A 222 -10.95 -6.11 -6.35
N ALA A 223 -9.89 -6.73 -5.84
CA ALA A 223 -9.28 -6.40 -4.57
C ALA A 223 -7.98 -5.60 -4.77
N VAL A 224 -7.72 -4.67 -3.86
CA VAL A 224 -6.43 -3.97 -3.73
C VAL A 224 -6.11 -3.86 -2.24
N SER A 225 -5.02 -4.48 -1.79
CA SER A 225 -4.63 -4.44 -0.39
C SER A 225 -3.88 -3.17 -0.01
N GLU A 226 -3.08 -2.59 -0.91
CA GLU A 226 -2.29 -1.42 -0.55
C GLU A 226 -1.76 -0.67 -1.79
N ILE A 227 -1.64 0.65 -1.67
CA ILE A 227 -0.92 1.52 -2.61
C ILE A 227 -0.09 2.54 -1.84
N ASN A 228 1.23 2.33 -1.75
CA ASN A 228 2.14 3.26 -1.07
C ASN A 228 2.87 4.20 -2.04
N PHE A 229 3.25 5.37 -1.55
CA PHE A 229 3.91 6.43 -2.33
C PHE A 229 5.28 6.78 -1.73
N ASP A 230 6.25 7.09 -2.59
CA ASP A 230 7.64 7.37 -2.22
C ASP A 230 8.21 8.55 -3.04
N GLY A 231 9.16 9.28 -2.47
CA GLY A 231 9.91 10.36 -3.11
C GLY A 231 10.54 11.35 -2.12
N THR A 232 10.79 12.59 -2.54
CA THR A 232 11.45 13.61 -1.71
C THR A 232 10.48 14.39 -0.85
N SER A 233 10.79 14.57 0.44
CA SER A 233 9.94 15.26 1.42
C SER A 233 8.47 14.80 1.38
N VAL A 234 8.23 13.58 0.90
CA VAL A 234 6.87 13.07 0.77
C VAL A 234 6.30 12.98 2.18
N LEU A 235 5.01 13.22 2.32
CA LEU A 235 4.23 13.13 3.55
C LEU A 235 3.69 11.71 3.77
#